data_AF-F0R6D3-F1
#
_entry.id   AF-F0R6D3-F1
#
_cell.length_a   1.000
_cell.length_b   1.000
_cell.length_c   1.000
_cell.angle_alpha   90.00
_cell.angle_beta   90.00
_cell.angle_gamma   90.00
#
_symmetry.space_group_name_H-M   'P 1'
#
loop_
_entity.id
_entity.type
_entity.pdbx_description
1 polymer ?
#
loop_
_entity_poly.entity_id
_entity_poly.type
_entity_poly.pdbx_seq_one_letter_code
_entity_poly.pdbx_strand_id
1 'polypeptide(L)'
;MPDKLNHVDYRWYVVRTKRHQESKLVELLEKQKAQTKNILEIYAPTHTTVNVHQDSDDKQKPLFAGIVFVLATQDALMNFMKEHSLDAGMQYERKNEKGERTRMCVIPESQMRAFRDYNENYADKVIVLEHPYSDYAFNTKTGEPNEIVRVIDGPLAGCEGYICRFRHEKRLVFQVQGFEPGSWLTVSCPKAWDLRVVRLHNMEGDRFSIGTEKGRAVDLLVGFLQACGYGERTLPMLYDIIARLVIKPSLVSLCKNLHAQGDAALSRCLALMTGKEAELVINLVRYEHDNPGYVKANWSKLTLRPFLTPTSGVEMDEGKTEVKLRHKDFTEIVRKVDITEEAYQPSRKKNETLTTTYYAHIGMMEDKDKEECTYFANWDGFLREYFLTAGKANEKLVAGTVETVSDGRANTEKLIESFRNYAPTLYKVLTDEDSAVKAVQDFKVGEDTLSVMAIKSSAQEKDEVKDLLIQACVRICKEVNSTNHLSVWRRYLQTVWLHN
;
A
#
# COMPACT_ATOMS: atom_id res chain seq x y z
N MET A 1 -12.10 33.28 35.67
CA MET A 1 -11.61 34.59 35.19
C MET A 1 -10.30 34.35 34.47
N PRO A 2 -10.18 34.65 33.17
CA PRO A 2 -8.90 34.52 32.47
C PRO A 2 -7.97 35.65 32.88
N ASP A 3 -6.72 35.30 33.12
CA ASP A 3 -5.65 36.19 33.57
C ASP A 3 -5.38 37.30 32.53
N LYS A 4 -5.37 38.55 32.98
CA LYS A 4 -5.23 39.78 32.16
C LYS A 4 -3.82 40.36 32.26
N LEU A 5 -2.79 39.52 32.26
CA LEU A 5 -1.39 39.95 32.38
C LEU A 5 -0.55 39.36 31.23
N ASN A 6 -0.11 40.24 30.32
CA ASN A 6 1.00 40.07 29.37
C ASN A 6 0.89 38.98 28.27
N HIS A 7 -0.16 38.97 27.45
CA HIS A 7 -0.07 38.32 26.14
C HIS A 7 0.72 39.21 25.15
N VAL A 8 2.05 39.12 25.20
CA VAL A 8 2.91 39.53 24.10
C VAL A 8 2.83 38.42 23.05
N ASP A 9 2.04 38.65 21.99
CA ASP A 9 1.76 37.62 20.98
C ASP A 9 2.89 37.56 19.94
N TYR A 10 3.92 36.77 20.25
CA TYR A 10 5.03 36.48 19.34
C TYR A 10 4.59 35.58 18.21
N ARG A 11 4.87 36.00 16.98
CA ARG A 11 4.46 35.29 15.77
C ARG A 11 5.62 35.24 14.78
N TRP A 12 5.66 34.18 13.97
CA TRP A 12 6.59 34.09 12.85
C TRP A 12 6.08 34.90 11.66
N TYR A 13 6.82 35.93 11.29
CA TYR A 13 6.56 36.76 10.13
C TYR A 13 7.52 36.44 8.99
N VAL A 14 7.07 36.71 7.77
CA VAL A 14 7.88 36.54 6.55
C VAL A 14 8.34 37.91 6.05
N VAL A 15 9.66 38.13 6.08
CA VAL A 15 10.32 39.33 5.59
C VAL A 15 11.00 39.01 4.25
N ARG A 16 10.75 39.85 3.26
CA ARG A 16 11.31 39.76 1.91
C ARG A 16 12.50 40.69 1.76
N THR A 17 13.51 40.25 1.01
CA THR A 17 14.63 41.10 0.57
C THR A 17 14.99 40.76 -0.88
N LYS A 18 15.93 41.51 -1.46
CA LYS A 18 16.46 41.17 -2.79
C LYS A 18 17.14 39.80 -2.72
N ARG A 19 17.05 39.01 -3.79
CA ARG A 19 17.72 37.70 -3.87
C ARG A 19 19.22 37.87 -3.56
N HIS A 20 19.78 36.97 -2.75
CA HIS A 20 21.20 36.99 -2.33
C HIS A 20 21.58 38.13 -1.38
N GLN A 21 20.61 38.82 -0.75
CA GLN A 21 20.82 39.83 0.30
C GLN A 21 20.32 39.35 1.67
N GLU A 22 20.02 38.06 1.82
CA GLU A 22 19.46 37.47 3.03
C GLU A 22 20.42 37.61 4.22
N SER A 23 21.71 37.35 4.02
CA SER A 23 22.73 37.51 5.07
C SER A 23 22.82 38.96 5.57
N LYS A 24 22.78 39.94 4.66
CA LYS A 24 22.78 41.37 5.03
C LYS A 24 21.54 41.72 5.86
N LEU A 25 20.37 41.22 5.47
CA LEU A 25 19.13 41.44 6.22
C LEU A 25 19.18 40.77 7.61
N VAL A 26 19.71 39.55 7.70
CA VAL A 26 19.90 38.85 8.98
C VAL A 26 20.81 39.64 9.91
N GLU A 27 21.94 40.18 9.42
CA GLU A 27 22.83 41.03 10.23
C GLU A 27 22.14 42.28 10.77
N LEU A 28 21.30 42.94 9.97
CA LEU A 28 20.52 44.11 10.41
C LEU A 28 19.50 43.72 11.49
N LEU A 29 18.80 42.60 11.29
CA LEU A 29 17.83 42.10 12.25
C LEU A 29 18.48 41.67 13.57
N GLU A 30 19.66 41.04 13.55
CA GLU A 30 20.39 40.66 14.77
C GLU A 30 20.88 41.89 15.54
N LYS A 31 21.32 42.96 14.84
CA LYS A 31 21.63 44.25 15.48
C LYS A 31 20.40 44.86 16.14
N GLN A 32 19.25 44.84 15.45
CA GLN A 32 18.00 45.37 16.01
C GLN A 32 17.52 44.54 17.21
N LYS A 33 17.65 43.21 17.15
CA LYS A 33 17.33 42.28 18.24
C LYS A 33 18.17 42.55 19.49
N ALA A 34 19.44 42.94 19.33
CA ALA A 34 20.29 43.34 20.46
C ALA A 34 19.87 44.68 21.08
N GLN A 35 19.26 45.59 20.30
CA GLN A 35 18.87 46.94 20.74
C GLN A 35 17.42 47.02 21.24
N THR A 36 16.52 46.22 20.65
CA THR A 36 15.07 46.27 20.86
C THR A 36 14.60 44.99 21.54
N LYS A 37 13.92 45.10 22.68
CA LYS A 37 13.18 43.96 23.27
C LYS A 37 12.02 43.61 22.32
N ASN A 38 11.72 42.32 22.13
CA ASN A 38 10.59 41.77 21.35
C ASN A 38 10.87 41.27 19.90
N ILE A 39 12.13 41.07 19.50
CA ILE A 39 12.52 40.14 18.42
C ILE A 39 13.25 38.97 19.08
N LEU A 40 12.82 37.73 18.84
CA LEU A 40 13.35 36.54 19.51
C LEU A 40 14.25 35.72 18.59
N GLU A 41 13.78 35.38 17.40
CA GLU A 41 14.47 34.49 16.49
C GLU A 41 14.43 35.02 15.06
N ILE A 42 15.53 34.77 14.33
CA ILE A 42 15.69 35.11 12.92
C ILE A 42 16.17 33.85 12.22
N TYR A 43 15.54 33.50 11.11
CA TYR A 43 15.82 32.28 10.38
C TYR A 43 15.82 32.52 8.87
N ALA A 44 16.92 32.17 8.20
CA ALA A 44 17.07 32.28 6.75
C ALA A 44 17.27 30.89 6.13
N PRO A 45 16.31 30.39 5.32
CA PRO A 45 16.37 29.04 4.75
C PRO A 45 17.35 28.97 3.57
N THR A 46 18.57 28.49 3.79
CA THR A 46 19.61 28.47 2.74
C THR A 46 19.87 27.08 2.12
N HIS A 47 19.45 26.00 2.78
CA HIS A 47 19.81 24.63 2.41
C HIS A 47 18.91 23.99 1.32
N THR A 48 17.63 24.35 1.23
CA THR A 48 16.77 23.83 0.15
C THR A 48 17.16 24.44 -1.18
N THR A 49 17.66 23.62 -2.11
CA THR A 49 18.08 24.06 -3.44
C THR A 49 17.27 23.40 -4.56
N VAL A 50 17.21 24.07 -5.70
CA VAL A 50 16.64 23.53 -6.94
C VAL A 50 17.67 23.63 -8.08
N ASN A 51 17.66 22.63 -8.96
CA ASN A 51 18.49 22.64 -10.16
C ASN A 51 17.88 23.60 -11.19
N VAL A 52 18.58 24.70 -11.48
CA VAL A 52 18.19 25.65 -12.52
C VAL A 52 19.02 25.36 -13.76
N HIS A 53 18.37 24.88 -14.82
CA HIS A 53 19.01 24.67 -16.12
C HIS A 53 18.98 25.99 -16.89
N GLN A 54 20.13 26.60 -17.12
CA GLN A 54 20.30 27.75 -18.01
C GLN A 54 21.44 27.43 -18.98
N ASP A 55 21.15 27.48 -20.28
CA ASP A 55 22.05 27.36 -21.44
C ASP A 55 23.50 26.95 -21.10
N SER A 56 23.69 25.64 -20.91
CA SER A 56 24.96 24.90 -20.71
C SER A 56 25.54 24.77 -19.29
N ASP A 57 24.90 25.28 -18.23
CA ASP A 57 25.41 25.12 -16.86
C ASP A 57 24.29 24.74 -15.86
N ASP A 58 24.40 23.56 -15.23
CA ASP A 58 23.48 23.09 -14.20
C ASP A 58 23.90 23.67 -12.85
N LYS A 59 23.18 24.69 -12.36
CA LYS A 59 23.46 25.32 -11.05
C LYS A 59 22.36 25.03 -10.02
N GLN A 60 22.77 24.58 -8.84
CA GLN A 60 21.90 24.55 -7.67
C GLN A 60 21.74 25.97 -7.10
N LYS A 61 20.50 26.42 -6.96
CA LYS A 61 20.17 27.72 -6.33
C LYS A 61 19.21 27.52 -5.16
N PRO A 62 19.31 28.31 -4.07
CA PRO A 62 18.36 28.25 -2.98
C PRO A 62 16.92 28.48 -3.48
N LEU A 63 16.01 27.57 -3.13
CA LEU A 63 14.60 27.65 -3.50
C LEU A 63 13.92 28.88 -2.88
N PHE A 64 14.33 29.24 -1.66
CA PHE A 64 13.72 30.30 -0.86
C PHE A 64 14.52 31.60 -0.85
N ALA A 65 15.16 31.93 -1.99
CA ALA A 65 15.91 33.18 -2.12
C ALA A 65 15.01 34.42 -1.90
N GLY A 66 15.53 35.39 -1.15
CA GLY A 66 14.91 36.65 -0.80
C GLY A 66 13.94 36.56 0.37
N ILE A 67 14.05 35.55 1.23
CA ILE A 67 13.14 35.32 2.36
C ILE A 67 13.93 35.18 3.66
N VAL A 68 13.47 35.87 4.71
CA VAL A 68 13.92 35.71 6.10
C VAL A 68 12.68 35.64 6.99
N PHE A 69 12.66 34.68 7.92
CA PHE A 69 11.60 34.52 8.91
C PHE A 69 12.02 35.15 10.24
N VAL A 70 11.09 35.84 10.88
CA VAL A 70 11.36 36.55 12.14
C VAL A 70 10.26 36.25 13.16
N LEU A 71 10.64 35.70 14.31
CA LEU A 71 9.77 35.53 15.47
C LEU A 71 9.82 36.81 16.29
N ALA A 72 8.77 37.61 16.25
CA ALA A 72 8.73 38.92 16.89
C ALA A 72 7.30 39.31 17.29
N THR A 73 7.16 40.44 17.99
CA THR A 73 5.91 41.18 18.03
C THR A 73 5.73 42.02 16.77
N GLN A 74 4.48 42.26 16.39
CA GLN A 74 4.15 43.07 15.22
C GLN A 74 4.78 44.47 15.29
N ASP A 75 4.72 45.12 16.46
CA ASP A 75 5.20 46.49 16.64
C ASP A 75 6.72 46.60 16.50
N ALA A 76 7.47 45.65 17.07
CA ALA A 76 8.93 45.63 16.96
C ALA A 76 9.36 45.45 15.51
N LEU A 77 8.69 44.56 14.79
CA LEU A 77 8.99 44.31 13.39
C LEU A 77 8.59 45.51 12.51
N MET A 78 7.45 46.15 12.76
CA MET A 78 7.03 47.35 12.01
C MET A 78 7.98 48.54 12.22
N ASN A 79 8.54 48.72 13.41
CA ASN A 79 9.53 49.77 13.66
C ASN A 79 10.82 49.50 12.87
N PHE A 80 11.31 48.25 12.89
CA PHE A 80 12.44 47.84 12.04
C PHE A 80 12.18 48.13 10.55
N MET A 81 10.98 47.80 10.05
CA MET A 81 10.63 48.04 8.64
C MET A 81 10.60 49.53 8.26
N LYS A 82 10.25 50.43 9.19
CA LYS A 82 10.29 51.88 8.94
C LYS A 82 11.73 52.38 8.78
N GLU A 83 12.64 51.88 9.60
CA GLU A 83 14.06 52.25 9.60
C GLU A 83 14.82 51.66 8.40
N HIS A 84 14.42 50.48 7.93
CA HIS A 84 15.10 49.72 6.87
C HIS A 84 14.26 49.47 5.61
N SER A 85 13.39 50.43 5.25
CA SER A 85 12.42 50.29 4.15
C SER A 85 13.00 50.03 2.76
N LEU A 86 14.28 50.34 2.53
CA LEU A 86 14.99 50.07 1.27
C LEU A 86 15.62 48.66 1.20
N ASP A 87 15.82 48.03 2.35
CA ASP A 87 16.52 46.74 2.49
C ASP A 87 15.55 45.56 2.70
N ALA A 88 14.32 45.82 3.15
CA ALA A 88 13.33 44.81 3.51
C ALA A 88 11.89 45.19 3.10
N GLY A 89 11.09 44.18 2.74
CA GLY A 89 9.63 44.31 2.55
C GLY A 89 8.86 43.28 3.37
N MET A 90 7.68 43.63 3.90
CA MET A 90 6.83 42.68 4.63
C MET A 90 6.00 41.84 3.67
N GLN A 91 5.90 40.53 3.90
CA GLN A 91 4.94 39.69 3.18
C GLN A 91 3.55 39.82 3.79
N TYR A 92 2.56 40.08 2.94
CA TYR A 92 1.15 40.08 3.31
C TYR A 92 0.43 38.87 2.70
N GLU A 93 -0.69 38.48 3.29
CA GLU A 93 -1.57 37.44 2.77
C GLU A 93 -2.09 37.80 1.36
N ARG A 94 -2.41 36.77 0.55
CA ARG A 94 -3.02 36.98 -0.77
C ARG A 94 -4.39 37.63 -0.60
N LYS A 95 -4.74 38.54 -1.53
CA LYS A 95 -6.05 39.18 -1.57
C LYS A 95 -7.13 38.11 -1.68
N ASN A 96 -8.18 38.23 -0.86
CA ASN A 96 -9.41 37.45 -1.03
C ASN A 96 -10.21 37.98 -2.25
N GLU A 97 -11.28 37.29 -2.65
CA GLU A 97 -12.16 37.67 -3.77
C GLU A 97 -12.74 39.08 -3.65
N LYS A 98 -12.74 39.67 -2.44
CA LYS A 98 -13.20 41.02 -2.14
C LYS A 98 -12.09 42.09 -2.25
N GLY A 99 -10.87 41.70 -2.62
CA GLY A 99 -9.77 42.62 -2.93
C GLY A 99 -9.08 43.23 -1.71
N GLU A 100 -9.47 42.87 -0.49
CA GLU A 100 -8.89 43.39 0.75
C GLU A 100 -7.51 42.77 1.02
N ARG A 101 -6.48 43.61 1.21
CA ARG A 101 -5.19 43.22 1.83
C ARG A 101 -5.20 43.76 3.24
N THR A 102 -5.15 42.90 4.27
CA THR A 102 -5.29 43.43 5.64
C THR A 102 -4.38 42.78 6.68
N ARG A 103 -3.67 41.68 6.38
CA ARG A 103 -2.89 40.96 7.41
C ARG A 103 -1.50 40.55 6.92
N MET A 104 -0.52 40.73 7.79
CA MET A 104 0.83 40.21 7.59
C MET A 104 0.76 38.69 7.53
N CYS A 105 1.58 38.09 6.68
CA CYS A 105 1.69 36.65 6.60
C CYS A 105 2.33 36.11 7.89
N VAL A 106 1.53 35.42 8.69
CA VAL A 106 1.95 34.77 9.93
C VAL A 106 2.00 33.27 9.72
N ILE A 107 3.13 32.66 10.05
CA ILE A 107 3.31 31.21 9.98
C ILE A 107 3.03 30.62 11.36
N PRO A 108 2.18 29.58 11.48
CA PRO A 108 1.99 28.88 12.73
C PRO A 108 3.32 28.31 13.26
N GLU A 109 3.55 28.38 14.58
CA GLU A 109 4.76 27.87 15.23
C GLU A 109 5.04 26.39 14.88
N SER A 110 4.00 25.54 14.91
CA SER A 110 4.12 24.14 14.52
C SER A 110 4.59 23.98 13.06
N GLN A 111 4.12 24.87 12.17
CA GLN A 111 4.50 24.86 10.77
C GLN A 111 5.94 25.34 10.55
N MET A 112 6.33 26.42 11.21
CA MET A 112 7.70 26.92 11.15
C MET A 112 8.70 25.87 11.66
N ARG A 113 8.36 25.19 12.75
CA ARG A 113 9.21 24.14 13.32
C ARG A 113 9.42 22.99 12.33
N ALA A 114 8.35 22.50 11.71
CA ALA A 114 8.45 21.42 10.73
C ALA A 114 9.22 21.85 9.46
N PHE A 115 8.98 23.07 8.98
CA PHE A 115 9.71 23.63 7.84
C PHE A 115 11.21 23.80 8.12
N ARG A 116 11.58 24.30 9.31
CA ARG A 116 12.97 24.42 9.76
C ARG A 116 13.63 23.06 9.84
N ASP A 117 12.99 22.10 10.51
CA ASP A 117 13.52 20.74 10.62
C ASP A 117 13.77 20.12 9.24
N TYR A 118 12.82 20.25 8.32
CA TYR A 118 12.97 19.84 6.92
C TYR A 118 14.19 20.51 6.25
N ASN A 119 14.25 21.84 6.26
CA ASN A 119 15.28 22.58 5.55
C ASN A 119 16.68 22.31 6.13
N GLU A 120 16.82 22.21 7.44
CA GLU A 120 18.13 22.02 8.09
C GLU A 120 18.65 20.59 7.96
N ASN A 121 17.77 19.58 8.02
CA ASN A 121 18.19 18.18 8.17
C ASN A 121 18.00 17.30 6.91
N TYR A 122 17.18 17.74 5.95
CA TYR A 122 16.71 16.89 4.83
C TYR A 122 16.78 17.50 3.45
N ALA A 123 16.88 18.83 3.34
CA ALA A 123 16.86 19.56 2.07
C ALA A 123 17.89 19.05 1.04
N ASP A 124 19.05 18.58 1.50
CA ASP A 124 20.14 18.04 0.69
C ASP A 124 19.91 16.57 0.27
N LYS A 125 18.99 15.87 0.93
CA LYS A 125 18.68 14.44 0.70
C LYS A 125 17.47 14.22 -0.20
N VAL A 126 16.70 15.27 -0.49
CA VAL A 126 15.48 15.19 -1.29
C VAL A 126 15.48 16.18 -2.45
N ILE A 127 14.65 15.91 -3.44
CA ILE A 127 14.47 16.77 -4.61
C ILE A 127 13.04 17.31 -4.59
N VAL A 128 12.89 18.63 -4.58
CA VAL A 128 11.58 19.29 -4.69
C VAL A 128 11.03 19.07 -6.09
N LEU A 129 9.77 18.63 -6.17
CA LEU A 129 9.07 18.32 -7.42
C LEU A 129 8.14 19.46 -7.82
N GLU A 130 7.99 19.67 -9.12
CA GLU A 130 7.14 20.74 -9.66
C GLU A 130 5.65 20.39 -9.63
N HIS A 131 5.31 19.11 -9.79
CA HIS A 131 3.92 18.66 -9.84
C HIS A 131 3.32 18.50 -8.44
N PRO A 132 2.00 18.73 -8.27
CA PRO A 132 1.28 18.43 -7.04
C PRO A 132 1.45 16.98 -6.58
N TYR A 133 1.35 16.76 -5.27
CA TYR A 133 1.52 15.42 -4.68
C TYR A 133 0.51 14.40 -5.21
N SER A 134 -0.72 14.85 -5.48
CA SER A 134 -1.81 14.04 -6.03
C SER A 134 -1.46 13.38 -7.35
N ASP A 135 -0.65 14.02 -8.18
CA ASP A 135 -0.29 13.52 -9.51
C ASP A 135 0.56 12.25 -9.43
N TYR A 136 1.19 12.01 -8.29
CA TYR A 136 2.02 10.85 -8.01
C TYR A 136 1.25 9.68 -7.40
N ALA A 137 -0.06 9.83 -7.15
CA ALA A 137 -0.90 8.71 -6.74
C ALA A 137 -1.03 7.65 -7.86
N PHE A 138 -0.85 8.06 -9.12
CA PHE A 138 -0.95 7.18 -10.29
C PHE A 138 0.31 7.24 -11.13
N ASN A 139 0.62 6.12 -11.79
CA ASN A 139 1.68 6.06 -12.77
C ASN A 139 1.19 6.69 -14.09
N THR A 140 1.82 7.78 -14.52
CA THR A 140 1.42 8.52 -15.72
C THR A 140 1.49 7.72 -17.03
N LYS A 141 2.24 6.61 -17.06
CA LYS A 141 2.36 5.76 -18.25
C LYS A 141 1.34 4.64 -18.29
N THR A 142 1.07 4.01 -17.15
CA THR A 142 0.20 2.83 -17.08
C THR A 142 -1.20 3.14 -16.58
N GLY A 143 -1.42 4.31 -15.95
CA GLY A 143 -2.65 4.64 -15.25
C GLY A 143 -2.88 3.85 -13.96
N GLU A 144 -1.98 2.91 -13.63
CA GLU A 144 -2.09 2.13 -12.39
C GLU A 144 -1.73 2.98 -11.16
N PRO A 145 -2.38 2.76 -10.01
CA PRO A 145 -2.00 3.42 -8.77
C PRO A 145 -0.59 3.03 -8.33
N ASN A 146 0.17 4.02 -7.84
CA ASN A 146 1.48 3.77 -7.22
C ASN A 146 1.29 3.20 -5.81
N GLU A 147 2.28 2.43 -5.35
CA GLU A 147 2.26 1.88 -3.99
C GLU A 147 2.44 3.00 -2.97
N ILE A 148 1.54 3.04 -1.99
CA ILE A 148 1.67 3.95 -0.85
C ILE A 148 2.35 3.24 0.31
N VAL A 149 3.29 3.93 0.97
CA VAL A 149 4.08 3.40 2.06
C VAL A 149 4.22 4.44 3.17
N ARG A 150 4.50 3.97 4.40
CA ARG A 150 4.94 4.76 5.53
C ARG A 150 6.37 4.36 5.90
N VAL A 151 7.24 5.33 6.12
CA VAL A 151 8.59 5.09 6.63
C VAL A 151 8.51 4.70 8.11
N ILE A 152 9.18 3.62 8.48
CA ILE A 152 9.13 3.03 9.84
C ILE A 152 10.17 3.67 10.76
N ASP A 153 11.36 3.95 10.23
CA ASP A 153 12.49 4.40 11.04
C ASP A 153 13.38 5.44 10.35
N GLY A 154 14.36 5.90 11.11
CA GLY A 154 15.28 6.94 10.70
C GLY A 154 14.64 8.33 10.65
N PRO A 155 15.32 9.29 10.02
CA PRO A 155 14.92 10.68 10.03
C PRO A 155 13.53 10.94 9.42
N LEU A 156 13.10 10.12 8.45
CA LEU A 156 11.79 10.26 7.80
C LEU A 156 10.70 9.40 8.46
N ALA A 157 10.93 8.84 9.65
CA ALA A 157 9.96 7.96 10.32
C ALA A 157 8.58 8.63 10.45
N GLY A 158 7.54 7.89 10.10
CA GLY A 158 6.16 8.37 10.05
C GLY A 158 5.78 9.11 8.76
N CYS A 159 6.73 9.45 7.89
CA CYS A 159 6.40 10.05 6.59
C CYS A 159 5.69 9.04 5.68
N GLU A 160 4.61 9.50 5.05
CA GLU A 160 3.81 8.72 4.11
C GLU A 160 3.99 9.25 2.69
N GLY A 161 4.06 8.34 1.73
CA GLY A 161 4.35 8.71 0.36
C GLY A 161 4.14 7.60 -0.65
N TYR A 162 4.22 7.96 -1.93
CA TYR A 162 4.11 7.04 -3.05
C TYR A 162 5.48 6.58 -3.53
N ILE A 163 5.63 5.28 -3.76
CA ILE A 163 6.77 4.72 -4.47
C ILE A 163 6.55 4.93 -5.97
N CYS A 164 7.26 5.91 -6.51
CA CYS A 164 7.18 6.32 -7.91
C CYS A 164 8.44 5.92 -8.67
N ARG A 165 8.31 5.68 -9.99
CA ARG A 165 9.46 5.33 -10.83
C ARG A 165 9.88 6.50 -11.71
N PHE A 166 11.07 7.02 -11.48
CA PHE A 166 11.69 8.09 -12.28
C PHE A 166 12.86 7.52 -13.06
N ARG A 167 12.79 7.50 -14.40
CA ARG A 167 13.89 7.00 -15.27
C ARG A 167 14.50 5.67 -14.78
N HIS A 168 13.62 4.72 -14.43
CA HIS A 168 13.91 3.38 -13.90
C HIS A 168 14.25 3.27 -12.40
N GLU A 169 14.56 4.38 -11.72
CA GLU A 169 14.80 4.42 -10.27
C GLU A 169 13.50 4.53 -9.49
N LYS A 170 13.37 3.77 -8.39
CA LYS A 170 12.24 3.94 -7.45
C LYS A 170 12.58 5.02 -6.44
N ARG A 171 11.69 5.99 -6.29
CA ARG A 171 11.81 7.12 -5.36
C ARG A 171 10.58 7.21 -4.48
N LEU A 172 10.76 7.63 -3.23
CA LEU A 172 9.64 7.90 -2.33
C LEU A 172 9.23 9.35 -2.54
N VAL A 173 8.00 9.58 -3.01
CA VAL A 173 7.42 10.92 -3.15
C VAL A 173 6.50 11.18 -1.96
N PHE A 174 6.74 12.25 -1.22
CA PHE A 174 5.96 12.61 -0.02
C PHE A 174 5.81 14.13 0.09
N GLN A 175 5.02 14.57 1.07
CA GLN A 175 4.82 16.00 1.34
C GLN A 175 5.57 16.46 2.58
N VAL A 176 6.13 17.65 2.51
CA VAL A 176 6.68 18.37 3.67
C VAL A 176 6.01 19.73 3.78
N GLN A 177 5.94 20.28 4.99
CA GLN A 177 5.30 21.58 5.19
C GLN A 177 6.12 22.67 4.50
N GLY A 178 5.44 23.48 3.68
CA GLY A 178 6.04 24.64 3.03
C GLY A 178 6.10 25.84 3.97
N PHE A 179 6.62 26.96 3.46
CA PHE A 179 6.74 28.17 4.26
C PHE A 179 5.49 29.07 4.23
N GLU A 180 4.63 28.97 3.21
CA GLU A 180 3.36 29.74 3.20
C GLU A 180 2.35 29.04 4.12
N PRO A 181 1.51 29.77 4.88
CA PRO A 181 0.53 29.16 5.78
C PRO A 181 -0.35 28.12 5.07
N GLY A 182 -0.36 26.89 5.58
CA GLY A 182 -1.11 25.76 4.99
C GLY A 182 -0.54 25.20 3.67
N SER A 183 0.62 25.68 3.22
CA SER A 183 1.28 25.16 2.02
C SER A 183 2.08 23.90 2.28
N TRP A 184 2.25 23.10 1.23
CA TRP A 184 3.02 21.86 1.22
C TRP A 184 3.92 21.82 0.00
N LEU A 185 5.11 21.27 0.17
CA LEU A 185 6.04 20.98 -0.92
C LEU A 185 5.97 19.49 -1.22
N THR A 186 5.85 19.13 -2.49
CA THR A 186 6.02 17.75 -2.94
C THR A 186 7.51 17.50 -3.12
N VAL A 187 8.04 16.48 -2.47
CA VAL A 187 9.47 16.15 -2.51
C VAL A 187 9.66 14.67 -2.87
N SER A 188 10.79 14.34 -3.48
CA SER A 188 11.20 12.97 -3.77
C SER A 188 12.51 12.62 -3.09
N CYS A 189 12.56 11.46 -2.42
CA CYS A 189 13.78 10.85 -1.91
C CYS A 189 14.29 9.81 -2.94
N PRO A 190 15.46 10.03 -3.58
CA PRO A 190 15.98 9.13 -4.61
C PRO A 190 16.29 7.71 -4.11
N LYS A 191 16.78 7.56 -2.88
CA LYS A 191 17.20 6.25 -2.32
C LYS A 191 16.07 5.59 -1.50
N ALA A 192 14.90 5.39 -2.12
CA ALA A 192 13.74 4.81 -1.42
C ALA A 192 13.99 3.42 -0.81
N TRP A 193 14.92 2.66 -1.38
CA TRP A 193 15.29 1.31 -0.92
C TRP A 193 16.13 1.28 0.36
N ASP A 194 16.70 2.41 0.75
CA ASP A 194 17.45 2.50 2.01
C ASP A 194 16.53 2.84 3.18
N LEU A 195 15.28 3.22 2.88
CA LEU A 195 14.26 3.48 3.87
C LEU A 195 13.57 2.16 4.23
N ARG A 196 13.44 1.87 5.52
CA ARG A 196 12.53 0.81 5.96
C ARG A 196 11.12 1.37 5.91
N VAL A 197 10.28 0.74 5.11
CA VAL A 197 8.90 1.20 4.89
C VAL A 197 7.92 0.06 5.08
N VAL A 198 6.72 0.40 5.55
CA VAL A 198 5.56 -0.48 5.56
C VAL A 198 4.59 -0.03 4.49
N ARG A 199 4.02 -0.96 3.75
CA ARG A 199 2.98 -0.70 2.77
C ARG A 199 1.66 -0.37 3.47
N LEU A 200 0.96 0.64 2.99
CA LEU A 200 -0.40 0.95 3.40
C LEU A 200 -1.38 0.49 2.31
N HIS A 201 -2.56 0.01 2.71
CA HIS A 201 -3.66 -0.26 1.78
C HIS A 201 -4.25 1.06 1.27
N ASN A 202 -4.25 1.28 -0.05
CA ASN A 202 -4.87 2.47 -0.63
C ASN A 202 -6.39 2.28 -0.77
N MET A 203 -7.17 2.99 0.05
CA MET A 203 -8.64 2.89 0.04
C MET A 203 -9.28 3.41 -1.25
N GLU A 204 -8.56 4.18 -2.06
CA GLU A 204 -9.07 4.82 -3.28
C GLU A 204 -8.61 4.10 -4.56
N GLY A 205 -7.88 3.00 -4.42
CA GLY A 205 -7.39 2.21 -5.54
C GLY A 205 -6.04 1.60 -5.22
N ASP A 206 -6.04 0.37 -4.72
CA ASP A 206 -4.83 -0.36 -4.41
C ASP A 206 -4.43 -1.33 -5.54
N ARG A 207 -3.14 -1.33 -5.87
CA ARG A 207 -2.58 -2.16 -6.95
C ARG A 207 -2.79 -3.66 -6.73
N PHE A 208 -2.81 -4.11 -5.47
CA PHE A 208 -3.03 -5.51 -5.13
C PHE A 208 -4.49 -5.90 -5.40
N SER A 209 -5.46 -5.05 -5.01
CA SER A 209 -6.89 -5.24 -5.32
C SER A 209 -7.19 -5.25 -6.82
N ILE A 210 -6.53 -4.38 -7.60
CA ILE A 210 -6.69 -4.36 -9.06
C ILE A 210 -6.12 -5.64 -9.69
N GLY A 211 -4.95 -6.08 -9.21
CA GLY A 211 -4.29 -7.29 -9.72
C GLY A 211 -5.09 -8.58 -9.52
N THR A 212 -6.03 -8.62 -8.57
CA THR A 212 -6.85 -9.79 -8.25
C THR A 212 -8.23 -9.79 -8.90
N GLU A 213 -8.68 -8.71 -9.57
CA GLU A 213 -10.04 -8.56 -10.09
C GLU A 213 -10.52 -9.74 -10.94
N LYS A 214 -9.70 -10.18 -11.90
CA LYS A 214 -10.03 -11.32 -12.76
C LYS A 214 -10.12 -12.62 -11.97
N GLY A 215 -9.21 -12.81 -11.01
CA GLY A 215 -9.23 -13.95 -10.09
C GLY A 215 -10.48 -13.96 -9.23
N ARG A 216 -10.87 -12.81 -8.67
CA ARG A 216 -12.12 -12.64 -7.90
C ARG A 216 -13.35 -12.96 -8.73
N ALA A 217 -13.42 -12.51 -9.99
CA ALA A 217 -14.54 -12.79 -10.87
C ALA A 217 -14.69 -14.30 -11.17
N VAL A 218 -13.59 -14.99 -11.49
CA VAL A 218 -13.62 -16.44 -11.73
C VAL A 218 -13.95 -17.19 -10.44
N ASP A 219 -13.30 -16.84 -9.33
CA ASP A 219 -13.52 -17.47 -8.03
C ASP A 219 -14.96 -17.34 -7.54
N LEU A 220 -15.59 -16.18 -7.74
CA LEU A 220 -17.01 -15.96 -7.45
C LEU A 220 -17.91 -16.93 -8.23
N LEU A 221 -17.70 -17.05 -9.54
CA LEU A 221 -18.48 -17.94 -10.40
C LEU A 221 -18.24 -19.42 -10.03
N VAL A 222 -16.99 -19.80 -9.77
CA VAL A 222 -16.63 -21.15 -9.31
C VAL A 222 -17.30 -21.46 -7.98
N GLY A 223 -17.28 -20.52 -7.03
CA GLY A 223 -17.94 -20.66 -5.74
C GLY A 223 -19.44 -20.94 -5.89
N PHE A 224 -20.15 -20.17 -6.72
CA PHE A 224 -21.57 -20.41 -6.99
C PHE A 224 -21.85 -21.77 -7.64
N LEU A 225 -21.02 -22.17 -8.60
CA LEU A 225 -21.13 -23.46 -9.26
C LEU A 225 -20.88 -24.62 -8.28
N GLN A 226 -19.89 -24.50 -7.40
CA GLN A 226 -19.62 -25.49 -6.36
C GLN A 226 -20.77 -25.56 -5.34
N ALA A 227 -21.29 -24.42 -4.89
CA ALA A 227 -22.43 -24.37 -3.98
C ALA A 227 -23.71 -24.95 -4.59
N CYS A 228 -23.88 -24.84 -5.90
CA CYS A 228 -24.98 -25.47 -6.63
C CYS A 228 -24.76 -26.97 -6.93
N GLY A 229 -23.64 -27.55 -6.51
CA GLY A 229 -23.37 -28.99 -6.63
C GLY A 229 -22.98 -29.45 -8.04
N TYR A 230 -22.38 -28.59 -8.87
CA TYR A 230 -21.99 -28.98 -10.23
C TYR A 230 -20.82 -29.98 -10.28
N GLY A 231 -20.01 -30.09 -9.22
CA GLY A 231 -18.93 -31.08 -9.12
C GLY A 231 -17.96 -30.99 -10.31
N GLU A 232 -17.73 -32.12 -11.00
CA GLU A 232 -16.87 -32.19 -12.18
C GLU A 232 -17.37 -31.31 -13.36
N ARG A 233 -18.66 -30.92 -13.38
CA ARG A 233 -19.22 -30.00 -14.40
C ARG A 233 -18.94 -28.52 -14.13
N THR A 234 -18.30 -28.18 -13.01
CA THR A 234 -18.02 -26.78 -12.62
C THR A 234 -17.23 -26.04 -13.70
N LEU A 235 -16.09 -26.58 -14.17
CA LEU A 235 -15.29 -25.90 -15.19
C LEU A 235 -15.98 -25.81 -16.57
N PRO A 236 -16.56 -26.89 -17.11
CA PRO A 236 -17.36 -26.78 -18.34
C PRO A 236 -18.46 -25.73 -18.25
N MET A 237 -19.16 -25.64 -17.12
CA MET A 237 -20.22 -24.66 -16.91
C MET A 237 -19.68 -23.23 -16.78
N LEU A 238 -18.54 -23.04 -16.10
CA LEU A 238 -17.84 -21.75 -16.07
C LEU A 238 -17.53 -21.26 -17.49
N TYR A 239 -16.96 -22.12 -18.34
CA TYR A 239 -16.61 -21.74 -19.70
C TYR A 239 -17.85 -21.43 -20.56
N ASP A 240 -18.94 -22.19 -20.41
CA ASP A 240 -20.21 -21.91 -21.10
C ASP A 240 -20.80 -20.57 -20.66
N ILE A 241 -20.81 -20.27 -19.36
CA ILE A 241 -21.26 -18.97 -18.83
C ILE A 241 -20.46 -17.82 -19.44
N ILE A 242 -19.13 -17.93 -19.42
CA ILE A 242 -18.24 -16.90 -19.97
C ILE A 242 -18.49 -16.73 -21.48
N ALA A 243 -18.55 -17.83 -22.24
CA ALA A 243 -18.81 -17.78 -23.69
C ALA A 243 -20.16 -17.12 -24.02
N ARG A 244 -21.21 -17.42 -23.26
CA ARG A 244 -22.53 -16.79 -23.43
C ARG A 244 -22.49 -15.30 -23.11
N LEU A 245 -21.79 -14.91 -22.05
CA LEU A 245 -21.66 -13.50 -21.66
C LEU A 245 -20.79 -12.70 -22.64
N VAL A 246 -19.78 -13.31 -23.26
CA VAL A 246 -18.99 -12.67 -24.32
C VAL A 246 -19.87 -12.32 -25.52
N ILE A 247 -20.78 -13.22 -25.92
CA ILE A 247 -21.74 -12.96 -27.02
C ILE A 247 -22.78 -11.92 -26.61
N LYS A 248 -23.31 -12.03 -25.39
CA LYS A 248 -24.33 -11.13 -24.86
C LYS A 248 -24.01 -10.78 -23.40
N PRO A 249 -23.40 -9.61 -23.12
CA PRO A 249 -22.94 -9.23 -21.78
C PRO A 249 -24.11 -8.77 -20.90
N SER A 250 -25.02 -9.69 -20.59
CA SER A 250 -26.22 -9.44 -19.82
C SER A 250 -26.45 -10.58 -18.83
N LEU A 251 -26.09 -10.34 -17.58
CA LEU A 251 -26.35 -11.28 -16.47
C LEU A 251 -27.85 -11.57 -16.31
N VAL A 252 -28.72 -10.57 -16.51
CA VAL A 252 -30.18 -10.76 -16.49
C VAL A 252 -30.64 -11.75 -17.55
N SER A 253 -30.13 -11.62 -18.78
CA SER A 253 -30.44 -12.57 -19.85
C SER A 253 -29.89 -13.96 -19.56
N LEU A 254 -28.68 -14.05 -19.00
CA LEU A 254 -28.07 -15.31 -18.58
C LEU A 254 -28.93 -16.01 -17.51
N CYS A 255 -29.33 -15.30 -16.45
CA CYS A 255 -30.18 -15.84 -15.39
C CYS A 255 -31.49 -16.41 -15.93
N LYS A 256 -32.16 -15.70 -16.86
CA LYS A 256 -33.40 -16.18 -17.49
C LYS A 256 -33.17 -17.46 -18.31
N ASN A 257 -32.08 -17.50 -19.07
CA ASN A 257 -31.73 -18.66 -19.89
C ASN A 257 -31.40 -19.88 -19.02
N LEU A 258 -30.60 -19.70 -17.97
CA LEU A 258 -30.27 -20.76 -17.01
C LEU A 258 -31.52 -21.31 -16.32
N HIS A 259 -32.43 -20.42 -15.89
CA HIS A 259 -33.70 -20.84 -15.30
C HIS A 259 -34.54 -21.68 -16.28
N ALA A 260 -34.66 -21.24 -17.54
CA ALA A 260 -35.39 -21.96 -18.57
C ALA A 260 -34.75 -23.32 -18.94
N GLN A 261 -33.44 -23.47 -18.74
CA GLN A 261 -32.69 -24.71 -18.98
C GLN A 261 -32.71 -25.68 -17.78
N GLY A 262 -33.37 -25.30 -16.68
CA GLY A 262 -33.48 -26.13 -15.47
C GLY A 262 -32.44 -25.81 -14.39
N ASP A 263 -31.50 -24.91 -14.64
CA ASP A 263 -30.44 -24.50 -13.70
C ASP A 263 -30.93 -23.41 -12.72
N ALA A 264 -32.08 -23.65 -12.10
CA ALA A 264 -32.78 -22.66 -11.27
C ALA A 264 -31.99 -22.22 -10.03
N ALA A 265 -31.21 -23.12 -9.41
CA ALA A 265 -30.37 -22.79 -8.26
C ALA A 265 -29.24 -21.82 -8.62
N LEU A 266 -28.55 -22.07 -9.73
CA LEU A 266 -27.49 -21.20 -10.23
C LEU A 266 -28.04 -19.85 -10.67
N SER A 267 -29.18 -19.85 -11.36
CA SER A 267 -29.88 -18.62 -11.75
C SER A 267 -30.18 -17.72 -10.55
N ARG A 268 -30.64 -18.31 -9.42
CA ARG A 268 -30.88 -17.58 -8.17
C ARG A 268 -29.58 -17.03 -7.56
N CYS A 269 -28.51 -17.82 -7.51
CA CYS A 269 -27.22 -17.36 -6.98
C CYS A 269 -26.68 -16.17 -7.77
N LEU A 270 -26.69 -16.26 -9.10
CA LEU A 270 -26.27 -15.15 -9.98
C LEU A 270 -27.13 -13.90 -9.81
N ALA A 271 -28.44 -14.06 -9.56
CA ALA A 271 -29.36 -12.94 -9.37
C ALA A 271 -29.14 -12.19 -8.04
N LEU A 272 -28.46 -12.82 -7.07
CA LEU A 272 -28.13 -12.23 -5.77
C LEU A 272 -26.80 -11.46 -5.78
N MET A 273 -26.07 -11.44 -6.91
CA MET A 273 -24.84 -10.64 -7.03
C MET A 273 -25.10 -9.17 -6.70
N THR A 274 -24.22 -8.60 -5.92
CA THR A 274 -24.12 -7.16 -5.72
C THR A 274 -23.70 -6.45 -7.01
N GLY A 275 -23.92 -5.14 -7.10
CA GLY A 275 -23.48 -4.35 -8.25
C GLY A 275 -21.96 -4.45 -8.53
N LYS A 276 -21.14 -4.54 -7.46
CA LYS A 276 -19.68 -4.68 -7.57
C LYS A 276 -19.27 -6.05 -8.11
N GLU A 277 -19.93 -7.11 -7.65
CA GLU A 277 -19.70 -8.48 -8.15
C GLU A 277 -20.11 -8.63 -9.62
N ALA A 278 -21.25 -8.05 -9.99
CA ALA A 278 -21.67 -8.01 -11.39
C ALA A 278 -20.66 -7.26 -12.26
N GLU A 279 -20.14 -6.13 -11.79
CA GLU A 279 -19.10 -5.37 -12.50
C GLU A 279 -17.81 -6.18 -12.69
N LEU A 280 -17.35 -6.89 -11.66
CA LEU A 280 -16.20 -7.80 -11.75
C LEU A 280 -16.36 -8.84 -12.86
N VAL A 281 -17.53 -9.51 -12.91
CA VAL A 281 -17.82 -10.51 -13.94
C VAL A 281 -17.87 -9.88 -15.34
N ILE A 282 -18.51 -8.72 -15.49
CA ILE A 282 -18.58 -8.02 -16.78
C ILE A 282 -17.20 -7.54 -17.24
N ASN A 283 -16.33 -7.09 -16.34
CA ASN A 283 -14.95 -6.72 -16.66
C ASN A 283 -14.11 -7.93 -17.11
N LEU A 284 -14.28 -9.09 -16.45
CA LEU A 284 -13.67 -10.34 -16.92
C LEU A 284 -14.16 -10.72 -18.32
N VAL A 285 -15.47 -10.61 -18.58
CA VAL A 285 -16.08 -10.93 -19.88
C VAL A 285 -15.57 -10.01 -20.99
N ARG A 286 -15.44 -8.71 -20.72
CA ARG A 286 -14.82 -7.77 -21.66
C ARG A 286 -13.38 -8.16 -21.98
N TYR A 287 -12.61 -8.52 -20.94
CA TYR A 287 -11.23 -8.96 -21.14
C TYR A 287 -11.14 -10.26 -21.94
N GLU A 288 -12.02 -11.23 -21.69
CA GLU A 288 -12.10 -12.48 -22.45
C GLU A 288 -12.51 -12.23 -23.92
N HIS A 289 -13.42 -11.29 -24.18
CA HIS A 289 -13.77 -10.89 -25.55
C HIS A 289 -12.55 -10.37 -26.31
N ASP A 290 -11.75 -9.51 -25.68
CA ASP A 290 -10.55 -8.93 -26.29
C ASP A 290 -9.35 -9.90 -26.30
N ASN A 291 -9.37 -10.94 -25.46
CA ASN A 291 -8.33 -11.96 -25.33
C ASN A 291 -8.95 -13.37 -25.27
N PRO A 292 -9.49 -13.89 -26.39
CA PRO A 292 -10.22 -15.16 -26.39
C PRO A 292 -9.39 -16.33 -25.88
N GLY A 293 -9.96 -17.11 -24.96
CA GLY A 293 -9.31 -18.27 -24.34
C GLY A 293 -8.56 -17.96 -23.05
N TYR A 294 -8.54 -16.71 -22.59
CA TYR A 294 -7.83 -16.31 -21.37
C TYR A 294 -8.31 -17.09 -20.13
N VAL A 295 -9.62 -17.17 -19.89
CA VAL A 295 -10.17 -17.91 -18.74
C VAL A 295 -9.80 -19.39 -18.81
N LYS A 296 -9.93 -20.02 -19.99
CA LYS A 296 -9.64 -21.44 -20.16
C LYS A 296 -8.14 -21.76 -19.96
N ALA A 297 -7.26 -20.86 -20.39
CA ALA A 297 -5.82 -21.02 -20.24
C ALA A 297 -5.34 -20.87 -18.78
N ASN A 298 -5.97 -19.98 -18.00
CA ASN A 298 -5.54 -19.67 -16.64
C ASN A 298 -6.27 -20.52 -15.57
N TRP A 299 -7.46 -21.05 -15.86
CA TRP A 299 -8.24 -21.91 -14.96
C TRP A 299 -8.60 -23.23 -15.64
N SER A 300 -7.59 -24.02 -16.00
CA SER A 300 -7.76 -25.30 -16.71
C SER A 300 -8.04 -26.50 -15.80
N LYS A 301 -7.92 -26.33 -14.48
CA LYS A 301 -8.08 -27.39 -13.48
C LYS A 301 -8.97 -26.92 -12.33
N LEU A 302 -9.84 -27.81 -11.85
CA LEU A 302 -10.71 -27.55 -10.72
C LEU A 302 -9.98 -27.97 -9.45
N THR A 303 -9.38 -27.01 -8.76
CA THR A 303 -8.63 -27.23 -7.53
C THR A 303 -9.41 -26.69 -6.34
N LEU A 304 -8.92 -26.92 -5.12
CA LEU A 304 -9.33 -26.12 -3.97
C LEU A 304 -9.18 -24.63 -4.32
N ARG A 305 -10.15 -23.80 -3.92
CA ARG A 305 -10.11 -22.35 -4.18
C ARG A 305 -8.87 -21.71 -3.52
N PRO A 306 -8.42 -20.51 -3.97
CA PRO A 306 -7.34 -19.78 -3.31
C PRO A 306 -7.57 -19.68 -1.81
N PHE A 307 -6.50 -19.70 -1.02
CA PHE A 307 -6.60 -19.74 0.44
C PHE A 307 -7.51 -18.63 1.00
N LEU A 308 -7.38 -17.37 0.57
CA LEU A 308 -8.22 -16.26 1.01
C LEU A 308 -8.99 -15.65 -0.16
N THR A 309 -10.31 -15.73 -0.08
CA THR A 309 -11.22 -15.13 -1.07
C THR A 309 -12.18 -14.14 -0.42
N PRO A 310 -12.73 -13.17 -1.18
CA PRO A 310 -13.67 -12.19 -0.64
C PRO A 310 -15.08 -12.75 -0.46
N THR A 311 -15.37 -13.95 -0.99
CA THR A 311 -16.71 -14.54 -0.95
C THR A 311 -16.65 -16.01 -0.54
N SER A 312 -17.54 -16.44 0.34
CA SER A 312 -17.64 -17.86 0.71
C SER A 312 -18.03 -18.74 -0.47
N GLY A 313 -18.73 -18.18 -1.47
CA GLY A 313 -19.34 -18.92 -2.57
C GLY A 313 -20.60 -19.71 -2.19
N VAL A 314 -20.85 -19.87 -0.88
CA VAL A 314 -21.99 -20.58 -0.31
C VAL A 314 -22.60 -19.78 0.85
N GLU A 315 -23.91 -19.87 1.01
CA GLU A 315 -24.61 -19.26 2.14
C GLU A 315 -24.19 -19.91 3.46
N MET A 316 -23.95 -19.09 4.48
CA MET A 316 -23.63 -19.54 5.84
C MET A 316 -24.80 -19.21 6.76
N ASP A 317 -25.25 -20.19 7.54
CA ASP A 317 -26.32 -19.96 8.52
C ASP A 317 -25.95 -18.83 9.50
N GLU A 318 -26.97 -18.13 9.98
CA GLU A 318 -26.81 -17.03 10.93
C GLU A 318 -26.07 -17.51 12.20
N GLY A 319 -25.06 -16.76 12.62
CA GLY A 319 -24.19 -17.11 13.76
C GLY A 319 -23.10 -18.14 13.44
N LYS A 320 -23.10 -18.79 12.27
CA LYS A 320 -21.98 -19.67 11.86
C LYS A 320 -20.85 -18.89 11.22
N THR A 321 -19.63 -19.31 11.56
CA THR A 321 -18.37 -18.80 10.99
C THR A 321 -17.75 -19.77 10.01
N GLU A 322 -18.30 -20.98 9.86
CA GLU A 322 -17.77 -22.05 9.03
C GLU A 322 -18.89 -22.79 8.29
N VAL A 323 -18.58 -23.27 7.09
CA VAL A 323 -19.39 -24.20 6.30
C VAL A 323 -18.50 -25.25 5.65
N LYS A 324 -19.02 -26.44 5.43
CA LYS A 324 -18.30 -27.56 4.82
C LYS A 324 -18.92 -27.92 3.48
N LEU A 325 -18.08 -28.03 2.45
CA LEU A 325 -18.44 -28.46 1.11
C LEU A 325 -17.75 -29.81 0.84
N ARG A 326 -18.51 -30.82 0.43
CA ARG A 326 -17.95 -32.13 0.09
C ARG A 326 -17.53 -32.14 -1.37
N HIS A 327 -16.25 -32.38 -1.62
CA HIS A 327 -15.72 -32.70 -2.94
C HIS A 327 -15.48 -34.21 -3.04
N LYS A 328 -15.10 -34.67 -4.24
CA LYS A 328 -14.84 -36.09 -4.51
C LYS A 328 -13.71 -36.64 -3.63
N ASP A 329 -12.60 -35.91 -3.53
CA ASP A 329 -11.35 -36.40 -2.94
C ASP A 329 -11.01 -35.75 -1.58
N PHE A 330 -11.75 -34.72 -1.18
CA PHE A 330 -11.54 -34.01 0.08
C PHE A 330 -12.82 -33.29 0.54
N THR A 331 -12.84 -32.86 1.80
CA THR A 331 -13.86 -31.92 2.29
C THR A 331 -13.26 -30.53 2.37
N GLU A 332 -13.88 -29.55 1.72
CA GLU A 332 -13.51 -28.15 1.87
C GLU A 332 -14.22 -27.55 3.07
N ILE A 333 -13.47 -26.79 3.84
CA ILE A 333 -13.91 -26.03 4.99
C ILE A 333 -13.71 -24.56 4.64
N VAL A 334 -14.80 -23.80 4.57
CA VAL A 334 -14.77 -22.36 4.30
C VAL A 334 -15.03 -21.64 5.63
N ARG A 335 -14.02 -20.91 6.11
CA ARG A 335 -14.02 -20.26 7.44
C ARG A 335 -13.91 -18.74 7.29
N LYS A 336 -14.79 -17.98 7.93
CA LYS A 336 -14.69 -16.51 8.01
C LYS A 336 -13.42 -16.12 8.77
N VAL A 337 -12.68 -15.16 8.22
CA VAL A 337 -11.47 -14.59 8.81
C VAL A 337 -11.50 -13.08 8.63
N ASP A 338 -11.41 -12.34 9.72
CA ASP A 338 -11.30 -10.88 9.67
C ASP A 338 -9.82 -10.47 9.62
N ILE A 339 -9.47 -9.71 8.58
CA ILE A 339 -8.12 -9.22 8.36
C ILE A 339 -8.13 -7.71 8.52
N THR A 340 -7.45 -7.24 9.58
CA THR A 340 -7.16 -5.82 9.78
C THR A 340 -5.86 -5.42 9.11
N GLU A 341 -5.92 -4.37 8.30
CA GLU A 341 -4.81 -3.75 7.57
C GLU A 341 -4.75 -2.25 7.86
N GLU A 342 -3.54 -1.70 7.86
CA GLU A 342 -3.38 -0.25 7.87
C GLU A 342 -3.73 0.31 6.49
N ALA A 343 -4.64 1.26 6.48
CA ALA A 343 -5.16 1.86 5.28
C ALA A 343 -4.89 3.36 5.26
N TYR A 344 -4.71 3.89 4.06
CA TYR A 344 -4.59 5.32 3.83
C TYR A 344 -5.61 5.76 2.80
N GLN A 345 -6.27 6.87 3.09
CA GLN A 345 -7.16 7.55 2.17
C GLN A 345 -6.47 8.80 1.60
N PRO A 346 -5.95 8.76 0.35
CA PRO A 346 -5.26 9.89 -0.27
C PRO A 346 -6.04 11.19 -0.30
N SER A 347 -7.29 11.20 -0.77
CA SER A 347 -8.07 12.43 -0.90
C SER A 347 -8.28 13.16 0.43
N ARG A 348 -8.34 12.40 1.54
CA ARG A 348 -8.53 12.93 2.90
C ARG A 348 -7.25 13.03 3.72
N LYS A 349 -6.12 12.53 3.18
CA LYS A 349 -4.83 12.43 3.86
C LYS A 349 -4.94 11.83 5.26
N LYS A 350 -5.71 10.74 5.37
CA LYS A 350 -6.09 10.16 6.66
C LYS A 350 -5.69 8.69 6.73
N ASN A 351 -5.08 8.34 7.85
CA ASN A 351 -4.85 6.97 8.25
C ASN A 351 -6.11 6.38 8.87
N GLU A 352 -6.44 5.17 8.44
CA GLU A 352 -7.49 4.36 9.02
C GLU A 352 -6.97 2.94 9.18
N THR A 353 -7.65 2.12 9.98
CA THR A 353 -7.45 0.68 9.88
C THR A 353 -8.73 0.08 9.32
N LEU A 354 -8.57 -0.74 8.30
CA LEU A 354 -9.67 -1.39 7.62
C LEU A 354 -9.67 -2.85 8.05
N THR A 355 -10.79 -3.30 8.60
CA THR A 355 -11.02 -4.73 8.83
C THR A 355 -11.93 -5.24 7.73
N THR A 356 -11.39 -6.13 6.90
CA THR A 356 -12.12 -6.79 5.81
C THR A 356 -12.32 -8.25 6.16
N THR A 357 -13.56 -8.72 6.04
CA THR A 357 -13.88 -10.15 6.16
C THR A 357 -13.50 -10.87 4.87
N TYR A 358 -12.68 -11.89 5.01
CA TYR A 358 -12.33 -12.85 3.98
C TYR A 358 -12.80 -14.25 4.37
N TYR A 359 -12.70 -15.19 3.44
CA TYR A 359 -13.04 -16.59 3.64
C TYR A 359 -11.80 -17.44 3.37
N ALA A 360 -11.35 -18.13 4.42
CA ALA A 360 -10.26 -19.09 4.36
C ALA A 360 -10.77 -20.44 3.83
N HIS A 361 -10.15 -20.95 2.77
CA HIS A 361 -10.48 -22.22 2.14
C HIS A 361 -9.47 -23.29 2.53
N ILE A 362 -9.91 -24.27 3.33
CA ILE A 362 -9.09 -25.36 3.85
C ILE A 362 -9.61 -26.70 3.35
N GLY A 363 -8.77 -27.49 2.69
CA GLY A 363 -9.05 -28.87 2.38
C GLY A 363 -8.76 -29.79 3.58
N MET A 364 -9.60 -30.77 3.80
CA MET A 364 -9.44 -31.81 4.82
C MET A 364 -9.51 -33.19 4.16
N MET A 365 -8.49 -34.00 4.40
CA MET A 365 -8.41 -35.41 4.00
C MET A 365 -8.21 -36.28 5.25
N GLU A 366 -8.98 -37.35 5.35
CA GLU A 366 -8.90 -38.30 6.47
C GLU A 366 -8.18 -39.58 6.02
N ASP A 367 -7.12 -39.97 6.73
CA ASP A 367 -6.50 -41.28 6.61
C ASP A 367 -7.19 -42.22 7.62
N LYS A 368 -8.16 -42.99 7.13
CA LYS A 368 -8.98 -43.88 7.96
C LYS A 368 -8.18 -45.01 8.60
N ASP A 369 -7.03 -45.37 8.03
CA ASP A 369 -6.21 -46.47 8.53
C ASP A 369 -5.33 -46.01 9.71
N LYS A 370 -5.03 -44.71 9.79
CA LYS A 370 -4.13 -44.13 10.81
C LYS A 370 -4.82 -43.23 11.83
N GLU A 371 -6.14 -43.04 11.71
CA GLU A 371 -6.89 -42.05 12.51
C GLU A 371 -6.29 -40.64 12.47
N GLU A 372 -5.64 -40.29 11.36
CA GLU A 372 -5.00 -39.00 11.12
C GLU A 372 -5.80 -38.18 10.12
N CYS A 373 -5.83 -36.87 10.31
CA CYS A 373 -6.35 -35.91 9.35
C CYS A 373 -5.23 -35.04 8.81
N THR A 374 -5.23 -34.76 7.51
CA THR A 374 -4.39 -33.72 6.91
C THR A 374 -5.26 -32.53 6.53
N TYR A 375 -4.91 -31.36 7.04
CA TYR A 375 -5.46 -30.08 6.63
C TYR A 375 -4.49 -29.40 5.67
N PHE A 376 -5.00 -28.81 4.59
CA PHE A 376 -4.17 -28.11 3.63
C PHE A 376 -4.86 -26.87 3.06
N ALA A 377 -4.05 -25.88 2.66
CA ALA A 377 -4.50 -24.67 2.00
C ALA A 377 -3.84 -24.56 0.61
N ASN A 378 -4.61 -24.11 -0.38
CA ASN A 378 -4.08 -23.93 -1.73
C ASN A 378 -3.12 -22.73 -1.80
N TRP A 379 -1.84 -23.02 -2.02
CA TRP A 379 -0.77 -22.04 -2.24
C TRP A 379 -0.07 -22.24 -3.58
N ASP A 380 -0.74 -22.92 -4.53
CA ASP A 380 -0.12 -23.54 -5.68
C ASP A 380 0.66 -22.55 -6.55
N GLY A 381 0.04 -21.42 -6.92
CA GLY A 381 0.69 -20.38 -7.74
C GLY A 381 1.90 -19.72 -7.06
N PHE A 382 1.91 -19.60 -5.72
CA PHE A 382 3.04 -19.02 -4.98
C PHE A 382 4.16 -20.04 -4.78
N LEU A 383 3.83 -21.23 -4.30
CA LEU A 383 4.81 -22.24 -3.93
C LEU A 383 5.46 -22.90 -5.15
N ARG A 384 4.77 -23.04 -6.29
CA ARG A 384 5.41 -23.51 -7.54
C ARG A 384 6.61 -22.65 -7.91
N GLU A 385 6.48 -21.33 -7.83
CA GLU A 385 7.53 -20.38 -8.18
C GLU A 385 8.68 -20.39 -7.16
N TYR A 386 8.34 -20.62 -5.88
CA TYR A 386 9.33 -20.87 -4.85
C TYR A 386 10.14 -22.15 -5.14
N PHE A 387 9.49 -23.27 -5.42
CA PHE A 387 10.17 -24.54 -5.67
C PHE A 387 10.97 -24.55 -6.98
N LEU A 388 10.66 -23.67 -7.93
CA LEU A 388 11.51 -23.40 -9.11
C LEU A 388 12.77 -22.59 -8.78
N THR A 389 12.82 -21.92 -7.62
CA THR A 389 13.96 -21.13 -7.18
C THR A 389 14.97 -22.01 -6.43
N ALA A 390 16.15 -22.23 -7.03
CA ALA A 390 17.18 -23.14 -6.50
C ALA A 390 18.59 -22.51 -6.42
N GLY A 391 19.53 -23.23 -5.79
CA GLY A 391 20.93 -22.84 -5.67
C GLY A 391 21.13 -21.48 -5.00
N LYS A 392 22.07 -20.67 -5.51
CA LYS A 392 22.38 -19.33 -4.96
C LYS A 392 21.19 -18.38 -4.90
N ALA A 393 20.20 -18.53 -5.79
CA ALA A 393 19.00 -17.70 -5.76
C ALA A 393 18.14 -18.03 -4.53
N ASN A 394 17.98 -19.32 -4.22
CA ASN A 394 17.29 -19.78 -3.02
C ASN A 394 18.07 -19.39 -1.76
N GLU A 395 19.38 -19.61 -1.75
CA GLU A 395 20.25 -19.21 -0.62
C GLU A 395 20.08 -17.72 -0.29
N LYS A 396 20.12 -16.82 -1.28
CA LYS A 396 19.90 -15.39 -1.04
C LYS A 396 18.48 -15.08 -0.54
N LEU A 397 17.49 -15.80 -1.05
CA LEU A 397 16.10 -15.65 -0.65
C LEU A 397 15.87 -16.02 0.82
N VAL A 398 16.68 -16.93 1.39
CA VAL A 398 16.51 -17.42 2.78
C VAL A 398 17.60 -16.98 3.77
N ALA A 399 18.81 -16.63 3.32
CA ALA A 399 19.99 -16.40 4.19
C ALA A 399 19.79 -15.29 5.24
N GLY A 400 19.24 -14.14 4.82
CA GLY A 400 18.86 -13.01 5.66
C GLY A 400 19.94 -12.37 6.54
N THR A 401 19.51 -11.40 7.35
CA THR A 401 20.28 -10.42 8.13
C THR A 401 20.92 -9.28 7.33
N VAL A 402 22.22 -9.01 7.27
CA VAL A 402 22.73 -7.72 6.72
C VAL A 402 23.93 -7.94 5.79
N GLU A 403 24.02 -7.20 4.68
CA GLU A 403 25.18 -7.15 3.78
C GLU A 403 25.87 -5.78 3.90
N THR A 404 27.21 -5.78 3.91
CA THR A 404 28.02 -4.54 3.90
C THR A 404 28.21 -4.08 2.46
N VAL A 405 27.70 -2.89 2.14
CA VAL A 405 27.82 -2.31 0.81
C VAL A 405 28.78 -1.13 0.85
N SER A 406 29.73 -1.09 -0.10
CA SER A 406 30.69 0.02 -0.24
C SER A 406 30.19 1.00 -1.30
N ASP A 407 29.73 2.18 -0.85
CA ASP A 407 29.15 3.22 -1.73
C ASP A 407 30.17 4.36 -2.00
N GLY A 408 31.43 3.99 -2.24
CA GLY A 408 32.53 4.89 -2.65
C GLY A 408 32.98 5.96 -1.63
N ARG A 409 32.22 6.21 -0.55
CA ARG A 409 32.54 7.18 0.51
C ARG A 409 32.33 6.66 1.94
N ALA A 410 31.57 5.58 2.13
CA ALA A 410 31.37 4.93 3.44
C ALA A 410 30.90 3.48 3.26
N ASN A 411 31.15 2.62 4.25
CA ASN A 411 30.50 1.32 4.36
C ASN A 411 29.16 1.49 5.06
N THR A 412 28.09 1.05 4.41
CA THR A 412 26.74 1.06 4.98
C THR A 412 26.21 -0.38 5.08
N GLU A 413 25.59 -0.68 6.21
CA GLU A 413 24.90 -1.94 6.46
C GLU A 413 23.49 -1.89 5.85
N LYS A 414 23.15 -2.87 5.00
CA LYS A 414 21.82 -2.97 4.39
C LYS A 414 21.22 -4.36 4.63
N LEU A 415 19.93 -4.40 4.98
CA LEU A 415 19.21 -5.67 5.16
C LEU A 415 19.12 -6.43 3.82
N ILE A 416 19.37 -7.73 3.87
CA ILE A 416 19.21 -8.62 2.70
C ILE A 416 17.73 -8.85 2.43
N GLU A 417 17.31 -8.64 1.18
CA GLU A 417 15.94 -8.91 0.69
C GLU A 417 15.64 -10.41 0.71
N SER A 418 15.15 -10.90 1.85
CA SER A 418 14.97 -12.32 2.13
C SER A 418 13.68 -12.57 2.92
N PHE A 419 13.16 -13.79 2.81
CA PHE A 419 12.04 -14.25 3.64
C PHE A 419 12.37 -14.20 5.12
N ARG A 420 13.60 -14.53 5.51
CA ARG A 420 14.00 -14.49 6.92
C ARG A 420 13.82 -13.12 7.57
N ASN A 421 14.11 -12.04 6.84
CA ASN A 421 13.99 -10.67 7.35
C ASN A 421 12.56 -10.12 7.25
N TYR A 422 11.85 -10.43 6.17
CA TYR A 422 10.60 -9.74 5.80
C TYR A 422 9.34 -10.62 5.81
N ALA A 423 9.50 -11.93 5.88
CA ALA A 423 8.43 -12.92 6.03
C ALA A 423 8.86 -14.09 6.94
N PRO A 424 9.17 -13.82 8.22
CA PRO A 424 9.77 -14.81 9.12
C PRO A 424 8.89 -16.04 9.33
N THR A 425 7.56 -15.90 9.25
CA THR A 425 6.65 -17.04 9.35
C THR A 425 6.78 -17.93 8.12
N LEU A 426 6.88 -17.34 6.93
CA LEU A 426 7.12 -18.08 5.69
C LEU A 426 8.47 -18.78 5.74
N TYR A 427 9.52 -18.06 6.14
CA TYR A 427 10.86 -18.64 6.31
C TYR A 427 10.83 -19.89 7.21
N LYS A 428 10.16 -19.83 8.36
CA LYS A 428 10.03 -21.00 9.25
C LYS A 428 9.31 -22.16 8.58
N VAL A 429 8.16 -21.91 7.96
CA VAL A 429 7.38 -22.95 7.26
C VAL A 429 8.18 -23.61 6.12
N LEU A 430 9.10 -22.88 5.50
CA LEU A 430 9.93 -23.36 4.39
C LEU A 430 11.22 -24.07 4.83
N THR A 431 11.79 -23.73 5.98
CA THR A 431 13.17 -24.11 6.34
C THR A 431 13.30 -24.86 7.67
N ASP A 432 12.34 -24.72 8.57
CA ASP A 432 12.37 -25.33 9.89
C ASP A 432 11.77 -26.74 9.84
N GLU A 433 12.55 -27.76 10.21
CA GLU A 433 12.11 -29.15 10.29
C GLU A 433 11.06 -29.39 11.37
N ASP A 434 10.99 -28.55 12.40
CA ASP A 434 10.04 -28.67 13.51
C ASP A 434 8.78 -27.81 13.32
N SER A 435 8.70 -27.00 12.26
CA SER A 435 7.49 -26.23 11.95
C SER A 435 6.29 -27.17 11.76
N ALA A 436 5.22 -26.96 12.53
CA ALA A 436 4.00 -27.77 12.44
C ALA A 436 3.32 -27.65 11.07
N VAL A 437 3.31 -26.44 10.49
CA VAL A 437 2.86 -26.21 9.12
C VAL A 437 4.05 -26.36 8.17
N LYS A 438 3.86 -27.14 7.11
CA LYS A 438 4.87 -27.38 6.07
C LYS A 438 4.38 -26.90 4.71
N ALA A 439 5.30 -26.33 3.93
CA ALA A 439 5.09 -26.21 2.49
C ALA A 439 5.38 -27.56 1.82
N VAL A 440 4.42 -28.10 1.08
CA VAL A 440 4.53 -29.39 0.41
C VAL A 440 4.34 -29.21 -1.08
N GLN A 441 5.35 -29.60 -1.86
CA GLN A 441 5.27 -29.64 -3.31
C GLN A 441 4.56 -30.91 -3.77
N ASP A 442 3.81 -30.83 -4.88
CA ASP A 442 3.17 -31.97 -5.53
C ASP A 442 2.28 -32.82 -4.60
N PHE A 443 1.62 -32.16 -3.64
CA PHE A 443 0.69 -32.79 -2.73
C PHE A 443 -0.49 -33.36 -3.51
N LYS A 444 -0.73 -34.67 -3.37
CA LYS A 444 -1.76 -35.40 -4.11
C LYS A 444 -3.15 -35.13 -3.53
N VAL A 445 -4.07 -34.69 -4.39
CA VAL A 445 -5.48 -34.53 -4.11
C VAL A 445 -6.26 -35.25 -5.21
N GLY A 446 -6.66 -36.49 -4.93
CA GLY A 446 -7.17 -37.39 -5.97
C GLY A 446 -6.12 -37.66 -7.04
N GLU A 447 -6.46 -37.39 -8.30
CA GLU A 447 -5.56 -37.56 -9.46
C GLU A 447 -4.70 -36.31 -9.75
N ASP A 448 -4.98 -35.18 -9.09
CA ASP A 448 -4.25 -33.93 -9.29
C ASP A 448 -3.17 -33.71 -8.22
N THR A 449 -2.23 -32.82 -8.52
CA THR A 449 -1.20 -32.36 -7.57
C THR A 449 -1.24 -30.86 -7.38
N LEU A 450 -1.00 -30.42 -6.14
CA LEU A 450 -0.98 -29.02 -5.73
C LEU A 450 0.23 -28.72 -4.84
N SER A 451 0.79 -27.53 -4.95
CA SER A 451 1.70 -27.02 -3.92
C SER A 451 0.88 -26.36 -2.81
N VAL A 452 0.99 -26.88 -1.58
CA VAL A 452 0.09 -26.52 -0.47
C VAL A 452 0.86 -26.15 0.79
N MET A 453 0.22 -25.38 1.66
CA MET A 453 0.57 -25.36 3.08
C MET A 453 -0.24 -26.44 3.77
N ALA A 454 0.40 -27.38 4.46
CA ALA A 454 -0.26 -28.52 5.08
C ALA A 454 0.16 -28.71 6.54
N ILE A 455 -0.75 -29.27 7.33
CA ILE A 455 -0.52 -29.68 8.71
C ILE A 455 -1.26 -31.01 8.97
N LYS A 456 -0.65 -31.88 9.76
CA LYS A 456 -1.27 -33.14 10.20
C LYS A 456 -1.89 -32.95 11.58
N SER A 457 -3.00 -33.63 11.81
CA SER A 457 -3.76 -33.60 13.06
C SER A 457 -4.11 -35.03 13.46
N SER A 458 -4.01 -35.33 14.76
CA SER A 458 -4.64 -36.52 15.34
C SER A 458 -6.15 -36.30 15.44
N ALA A 459 -6.94 -37.37 15.54
CA ALA A 459 -8.40 -37.27 15.61
C ALA A 459 -8.95 -36.38 16.76
N GLN A 460 -8.17 -36.12 17.82
CA GLN A 460 -8.59 -35.40 19.02
C GLN A 460 -8.36 -33.87 18.94
N GLU A 461 -7.50 -33.37 18.04
CA GLU A 461 -7.04 -31.97 18.02
C GLU A 461 -7.47 -31.22 16.74
N LYS A 462 -8.54 -31.68 16.08
CA LYS A 462 -8.95 -31.24 14.74
C LYS A 462 -9.13 -29.72 14.59
N ASP A 463 -9.75 -29.06 15.57
CA ASP A 463 -10.03 -27.62 15.49
C ASP A 463 -8.81 -26.75 15.77
N GLU A 464 -8.01 -27.08 16.79
CA GLU A 464 -6.80 -26.33 17.15
C GLU A 464 -5.75 -26.37 16.02
N VAL A 465 -5.55 -27.54 15.42
CA VAL A 465 -4.60 -27.73 14.32
C VAL A 465 -5.01 -26.97 13.05
N LYS A 466 -6.30 -26.96 12.74
CA LYS A 466 -6.85 -26.16 11.64
C LYS A 466 -6.66 -24.66 11.87
N ASP A 467 -6.94 -24.18 13.09
CA ASP A 467 -6.77 -22.77 13.43
C ASP A 467 -5.29 -22.36 13.33
N LEU A 468 -4.36 -23.25 13.71
CA LEU A 468 -2.92 -23.02 13.54
C LEU A 468 -2.54 -22.85 12.06
N LEU A 469 -3.07 -23.68 11.16
CA LEU A 469 -2.85 -23.54 9.71
C LEU A 469 -3.37 -22.19 9.19
N ILE A 470 -4.60 -21.83 9.56
CA ILE A 470 -5.23 -20.57 9.12
C ILE A 470 -4.41 -19.38 9.62
N GLN A 471 -4.03 -19.37 10.91
CA GLN A 471 -3.24 -18.29 11.51
C GLN A 471 -1.88 -18.15 10.85
N ALA A 472 -1.18 -19.26 10.58
CA ALA A 472 0.10 -19.25 9.89
C ALA A 472 -0.03 -18.67 8.48
N CYS A 473 -1.00 -19.15 7.70
CA CYS A 473 -1.22 -18.69 6.32
C CYS A 473 -1.62 -17.20 6.26
N VAL A 474 -2.51 -16.74 7.15
CA VAL A 474 -2.90 -15.32 7.25
C VAL A 474 -1.71 -14.45 7.63
N ARG A 475 -0.88 -14.91 8.59
CA ARG A 475 0.32 -14.17 9.00
C ARG A 475 1.32 -14.05 7.85
N ILE A 476 1.56 -15.11 7.09
CA ILE A 476 2.40 -15.06 5.89
C ILE A 476 1.84 -14.06 4.87
N CYS A 477 0.53 -14.08 4.61
CA CYS A 477 -0.11 -13.12 3.71
C CYS A 477 0.15 -11.67 4.15
N LYS A 478 -0.01 -11.38 5.45
CA LYS A 478 0.26 -10.04 6.00
C LYS A 478 1.73 -9.64 5.88
N GLU A 479 2.65 -10.53 6.26
CA GLU A 479 4.09 -10.27 6.20
C GLU A 479 4.53 -9.93 4.77
N VAL A 480 4.20 -10.78 3.80
CA VAL A 480 4.54 -10.57 2.38
C VAL A 480 3.85 -9.33 1.79
N ASN A 481 2.60 -9.06 2.17
CA ASN A 481 1.88 -7.89 1.68
C ASN A 481 2.45 -6.56 2.22
N SER A 482 2.92 -6.56 3.47
CA SER A 482 3.35 -5.35 4.19
C SER A 482 4.70 -4.77 3.73
N THR A 483 5.54 -5.55 3.07
CA THR A 483 6.94 -5.17 2.75
C THR A 483 7.19 -4.98 1.26
N ASN A 484 7.81 -3.86 0.86
CA ASN A 484 8.19 -3.59 -0.54
C ASN A 484 9.39 -4.42 -1.02
N HIS A 485 10.18 -5.00 -0.11
CA HIS A 485 11.35 -5.82 -0.42
C HIS A 485 10.98 -7.18 -1.02
N LEU A 486 9.78 -7.70 -0.74
CA LEU A 486 9.28 -8.95 -1.34
C LEU A 486 8.31 -8.70 -2.51
N SER A 487 8.48 -7.58 -3.24
CA SER A 487 7.56 -7.18 -4.31
C SER A 487 7.34 -8.22 -5.42
N VAL A 488 8.37 -9.01 -5.77
CA VAL A 488 8.24 -10.13 -6.73
C VAL A 488 7.32 -11.21 -6.18
N TRP A 489 7.50 -11.60 -4.92
CA TRP A 489 6.69 -12.63 -4.25
C TRP A 489 5.26 -12.18 -3.99
N ARG A 490 5.07 -10.88 -3.71
CA ARG A 490 3.73 -10.30 -3.56
C ARG A 490 2.89 -10.43 -4.83
N ARG A 491 3.50 -10.41 -6.02
CA ARG A 491 2.79 -10.69 -7.27
C ARG A 491 2.13 -12.07 -7.23
N TYR A 492 2.85 -13.09 -6.75
CA TYR A 492 2.31 -14.43 -6.62
C TYR A 492 1.35 -14.58 -5.44
N LEU A 493 1.43 -13.72 -4.42
CA LEU A 493 0.44 -13.66 -3.35
C LEU A 493 -0.98 -13.39 -3.89
N GLN A 494 -1.12 -12.75 -5.05
CA GLN A 494 -2.40 -12.54 -5.72
C GLN A 494 -3.11 -13.84 -6.13
N THR A 495 -2.40 -14.97 -6.19
CA THR A 495 -3.02 -16.29 -6.46
C THR A 495 -3.48 -16.99 -5.17
N VAL A 496 -3.14 -16.44 -4.01
CA VAL A 496 -3.41 -17.00 -2.68
C VAL A 496 -4.43 -16.15 -1.93
N TRP A 497 -4.27 -14.82 -2.01
CA TRP A 497 -5.14 -13.83 -1.39
C TRP A 497 -5.76 -12.95 -2.47
N LEU A 498 -7.03 -13.23 -2.79
CA LEU A 498 -7.83 -12.45 -3.71
C LEU A 498 -8.33 -11.17 -3.01
N HIS A 499 -7.41 -10.23 -2.83
CA HIS A 499 -7.63 -9.00 -2.07
C HIS A 499 -8.76 -8.15 -2.61
N ASN A 500 -9.53 -7.53 -1.71
CA ASN A 500 -10.69 -6.73 -2.06
C ASN A 500 -10.41 -5.29 -2.47
#